data_AF-A0AAD5G4D7-F1
#
_entry.id   AF-A0AAD5G4D7-F1
#
_cell.length_a   1.000
_cell.length_b   1.000
_cell.length_c   1.000
_cell.angle_alpha   90.00
_cell.angle_beta   90.00
_cell.angle_gamma   90.00
#
_symmetry.space_group_name_H-M   'P 1'
#
loop_
_entity.id
_entity.type
_entity.pdbx_description
1 polymer ?
#
loop_
_entity_poly.entity_id
_entity_poly.type
_entity_poly.pdbx_seq_one_letter_code
_entity_poly.pdbx_strand_id
1 'polypeptide(L)'
;MDAGTGFTSQVYEISPVFLRKEWIMEQWEKNYYITSLAGASNGSALVVMSKGTTYTQQSYKVVELDFLYPSEGIHRRWENGYRITSAAATEDQAAFILSTSKRRFQDVTQETLRTTTFPCNHVK
;
A
#
# COMPACT_ATOMS: atom_id res chain seq x y z
N MET A 1 8.06 25.21 1.34
CA MET A 1 6.74 24.76 1.85
C MET A 1 6.87 23.29 2.21
N ASP A 2 6.97 22.96 3.50
CA ASP A 2 6.63 21.63 4.02
C ASP A 2 5.44 21.85 4.97
N ALA A 3 4.23 21.74 4.42
CA ALA A 3 2.99 22.02 5.12
C ALA A 3 2.57 20.80 5.95
N GLY A 4 3.37 20.45 6.96
CA GLY A 4 2.97 19.50 8.01
C GLY A 4 2.87 18.03 7.61
N THR A 5 3.34 17.63 6.43
CA THR A 5 3.33 16.21 6.00
C THR A 5 4.40 15.39 6.72
N GLY A 6 5.50 16.03 7.14
CA GLY A 6 6.65 15.38 7.75
C GLY A 6 7.53 14.63 6.75
N PHE A 7 7.23 14.68 5.46
CA PHE A 7 8.06 14.06 4.43
C PHE A 7 9.27 14.92 4.09
N THR A 8 10.47 14.34 4.17
CA THR A 8 11.72 15.09 3.99
C THR A 8 12.33 14.94 2.60
N SER A 9 11.98 13.88 1.87
CA SER A 9 12.41 13.64 0.49
C SER A 9 11.43 12.69 -0.18
N GLN A 10 11.20 12.83 -1.48
CA GLN A 10 10.31 11.95 -2.24
C GLN A 10 10.96 11.53 -3.56
N VAL A 11 10.72 10.29 -3.93
CA VAL A 11 11.09 9.70 -5.22
C VAL A 11 9.88 9.00 -5.80
N TYR A 12 9.78 8.96 -7.13
CA TYR A 12 8.72 8.25 -7.81
C TYR A 12 9.27 7.47 -9.01
N GLU A 13 8.58 6.40 -9.37
CA GLU A 13 8.85 5.63 -10.57
C GLU A 13 7.55 5.31 -11.28
N ILE A 14 7.54 5.52 -12.60
CA ILE A 14 6.51 5.01 -13.50
C ILE A 14 7.12 3.79 -14.19
N SER A 15 6.58 2.61 -13.92
CA SER A 15 7.05 1.35 -14.46
C SER A 15 5.97 0.74 -15.38
N PRO A 16 6.35 0.18 -16.55
CA PRO A 16 5.41 -0.57 -17.39
C PRO A 16 4.97 -1.90 -16.76
N VAL A 17 5.66 -2.33 -15.70
CA VAL A 17 5.33 -3.52 -14.91
C VAL A 17 4.70 -3.08 -13.58
N PHE A 18 3.60 -3.75 -13.20
CA PHE A 18 2.93 -3.53 -11.91
C PHE A 18 3.88 -3.84 -10.75
N LEU A 19 4.22 -2.81 -9.96
CA LEU A 19 5.13 -2.85 -8.81
C LEU A 19 6.49 -3.50 -9.07
N ARG A 20 7.39 -2.74 -9.71
CA ARG A 20 8.78 -3.13 -9.96
C ARG A 20 9.54 -3.40 -8.67
N LYS A 21 9.78 -4.68 -8.37
CA LYS A 21 10.41 -5.15 -7.13
C LYS A 21 11.81 -4.59 -6.91
N GLU A 22 12.64 -4.58 -7.95
CA GLU A 22 14.06 -4.21 -7.83
C GLU A 22 14.20 -2.75 -7.37
N TRP A 23 13.40 -1.85 -7.96
CA TRP A 23 13.41 -0.44 -7.60
C TRP A 23 12.88 -0.21 -6.18
N ILE A 24 11.77 -0.88 -5.81
CA ILE A 24 11.20 -0.77 -4.46
C ILE A 24 12.24 -1.22 -3.41
N MET A 25 12.95 -2.32 -3.66
CA MET A 25 14.00 -2.82 -2.76
C MET A 25 15.16 -1.82 -2.64
N GLU A 26 15.64 -1.27 -3.76
CA GLU A 26 16.69 -0.25 -3.76
C GLU A 26 16.27 1.01 -2.96
N GLN A 27 15.03 1.44 -3.09
CA GLN A 27 14.52 2.60 -2.36
C GLN A 27 14.33 2.28 -0.86
N TRP A 28 13.89 1.08 -0.50
CA TRP A 28 13.84 0.63 0.90
C TRP A 28 15.23 0.64 1.56
N GLU A 29 16.28 0.18 0.87
CA GLU A 29 17.67 0.25 1.36
C GLU A 29 18.12 1.71 1.60
N LYS A 30 17.58 2.64 0.82
CA LYS A 30 17.81 4.08 0.96
C LYS A 30 16.92 4.75 2.01
N ASN A 31 16.15 3.99 2.80
CA ASN A 31 15.19 4.46 3.80
C ASN A 31 13.99 5.25 3.23
N TYR A 32 13.63 5.03 1.97
CA TYR A 32 12.35 5.49 1.44
C TYR A 32 11.28 4.45 1.73
N TYR A 33 10.05 4.88 2.01
CA TYR A 33 8.89 4.01 2.19
C TYR A 33 7.78 4.39 1.23
N ILE A 34 7.04 3.42 0.71
CA ILE A 34 5.88 3.64 -0.16
C ILE A 34 4.85 4.46 0.60
N THR A 35 4.47 5.60 0.02
CA THR A 35 3.46 6.52 0.54
C THR A 35 2.23 6.59 -0.36
N SER A 36 2.38 6.31 -1.65
CA SER A 36 1.25 6.26 -2.59
C SER A 36 1.54 5.31 -3.74
N LEU A 37 0.48 4.70 -4.26
CA LEU A 37 0.49 3.84 -5.42
C LEU A 37 -0.66 4.19 -6.36
N ALA A 38 -0.43 4.05 -7.66
CA ALA A 38 -1.49 4.03 -8.67
C ALA A 38 -1.19 2.94 -9.70
N GLY A 39 -2.22 2.17 -10.06
CA GLY A 39 -2.18 1.24 -11.18
C GLY A 39 -2.93 1.83 -12.38
N ALA A 40 -2.49 1.49 -13.58
CA ALA A 40 -3.17 1.82 -14.83
C ALA A 40 -3.67 0.55 -15.52
N SER A 41 -4.69 0.68 -16.37
CA SER A 41 -5.31 -0.46 -17.09
C SER A 41 -4.35 -1.18 -18.04
N ASN A 42 -3.28 -0.51 -18.50
CA ASN A 42 -2.24 -1.11 -19.34
C ASN A 42 -1.20 -1.92 -18.54
N GLY A 43 -1.44 -2.22 -17.27
CA GLY A 43 -0.52 -2.96 -16.39
C GLY A 43 0.63 -2.12 -15.82
N SER A 44 0.74 -0.84 -16.20
CA SER A 44 1.74 0.06 -15.62
C SER A 44 1.36 0.53 -14.22
N ALA A 45 2.36 0.93 -13.44
CA ALA A 45 2.17 1.45 -12.10
C ALA A 45 3.02 2.69 -11.86
N LEU A 46 2.46 3.64 -11.11
CA LEU A 46 3.19 4.75 -10.48
C LEU A 46 3.36 4.43 -9.00
N VAL A 47 4.61 4.42 -8.55
CA VAL A 47 4.97 4.25 -7.14
C VAL A 47 5.60 5.54 -6.64
N VAL A 48 5.10 6.06 -5.51
CA VAL A 48 5.72 7.19 -4.80
C VAL A 48 6.23 6.70 -3.46
N MET A 49 7.51 6.95 -3.20
CA MET A 49 8.15 6.64 -1.92
C MET A 49 8.74 7.90 -1.29
N SER A 50 8.60 8.02 0.04
CA SER A 50 9.01 9.19 0.80
C SER A 50 9.93 8.82 1.97
N LYS A 51 10.80 9.76 2.36
CA LYS A 51 11.55 9.78 3.63
C LYS A 51 10.82 10.63 4.66
N GLY A 52 11.18 10.47 5.93
CA GLY A 52 10.54 11.19 7.04
C GLY A 52 9.15 10.63 7.39
N THR A 53 8.76 9.50 6.80
CA THR A 53 7.51 8.82 7.15
C THR A 53 7.56 8.29 8.58
N THR A 54 6.39 8.17 9.22
CA THR A 54 6.27 7.48 10.50
C THR A 54 6.23 5.96 10.38
N TYR A 55 6.37 5.44 9.15
CA TYR A 55 6.21 4.03 8.84
C TYR A 55 7.48 3.26 9.21
N THR A 56 7.27 2.04 9.73
CA THR A 56 8.32 1.06 10.02
C THR A 56 7.87 -0.30 9.51
N GLN A 57 8.83 -1.20 9.24
CA GLN A 57 8.56 -2.58 8.82
C GLN A 57 7.51 -2.63 7.71
N GLN A 58 7.75 -1.90 6.61
CA GLN A 58 6.82 -1.91 5.48
C GLN A 58 6.95 -3.21 4.70
N SER A 59 5.83 -3.71 4.21
CA SER A 59 5.75 -4.88 3.36
C SER A 59 4.64 -4.68 2.32
N TYR A 60 4.83 -5.21 1.11
CA TYR A 60 3.79 -5.20 0.09
C TYR A 60 3.36 -6.62 -0.24
N LYS A 61 2.09 -6.78 -0.62
CA LYS A 61 1.54 -8.02 -1.14
C LYS A 61 0.77 -7.74 -2.42
N VAL A 62 1.20 -8.36 -3.51
CA VAL A 62 0.47 -8.40 -4.78
C VAL A 62 -0.36 -9.67 -4.80
N VAL A 63 -1.61 -9.54 -5.21
CA VAL A 63 -2.61 -10.61 -5.23
C VAL A 63 -3.27 -10.57 -6.61
N GLU A 64 -3.24 -11.70 -7.31
CA GLU A 64 -4.02 -11.88 -8.54
C GLU A 64 -5.50 -11.97 -8.17
N LEU A 65 -6.35 -11.18 -8.84
CA LEU A 65 -7.78 -11.07 -8.56
C LEU A 65 -8.53 -12.39 -8.82
N ASP A 66 -7.94 -13.27 -9.62
CA ASP A 66 -8.57 -14.48 -10.15
C ASP A 66 -8.57 -15.66 -9.17
N PHE A 67 -7.67 -15.69 -8.18
CA PHE A 67 -7.39 -16.94 -7.47
C PHE A 67 -7.57 -16.96 -5.96
N LEU A 68 -7.54 -15.84 -5.22
CA LEU A 68 -7.70 -15.91 -3.75
C LEU A 68 -8.10 -14.58 -3.12
N TYR A 69 -9.15 -14.58 -2.29
CA TYR A 69 -9.43 -13.43 -1.42
C TYR A 69 -8.31 -13.34 -0.36
N PRO A 70 -7.53 -12.24 -0.29
CA PRO A 70 -6.35 -12.18 0.56
C PRO A 70 -6.65 -11.96 2.05
N SER A 71 -7.91 -12.13 2.47
CA SER A 71 -8.36 -11.79 3.82
C SER A 71 -7.56 -12.47 4.90
N GLU A 72 -7.31 -13.78 4.80
CA GLU A 72 -6.60 -14.51 5.85
C GLU A 72 -5.19 -13.93 6.09
N GLY A 73 -4.48 -13.64 4.99
CA GLY A 73 -3.16 -13.02 5.06
C GLY A 73 -3.18 -11.57 5.57
N ILE A 74 -4.25 -10.83 5.29
CA ILE A 74 -4.44 -9.45 5.78
C ILE A 74 -4.80 -9.47 7.28
N HIS A 75 -5.75 -10.31 7.71
CA HIS A 75 -6.16 -10.45 9.10
C HIS A 75 -5.00 -10.87 9.99
N ARG A 76 -4.22 -11.86 9.55
CA ARG A 76 -3.00 -12.27 10.26
C ARG A 76 -2.00 -11.12 10.40
N ARG A 77 -1.89 -10.23 9.40
CA ARG A 77 -1.01 -9.06 9.49
C ARG A 77 -1.58 -7.98 10.42
N TRP A 78 -2.89 -7.80 10.45
CA TRP A 78 -3.57 -6.93 11.41
C TRP A 78 -3.36 -7.39 12.86
N GLU A 79 -3.44 -8.70 13.13
CA GLU A 79 -3.12 -9.28 14.45
C GLU A 79 -1.66 -8.98 14.87
N ASN A 80 -0.75 -8.84 13.89
CA ASN A 80 0.65 -8.47 14.11
C ASN A 80 0.88 -6.94 14.12
N GLY A 81 -0.17 -6.13 14.18
CA GLY A 81 -0.09 -4.67 14.28
C GLY A 81 0.21 -3.94 12.97
N TYR A 82 0.21 -4.63 11.83
CA TYR A 82 0.31 -4.00 10.52
C TYR A 82 -1.02 -3.36 10.15
N ARG A 83 -0.97 -2.23 9.44
CA ARG A 83 -2.15 -1.56 8.89
C ARG A 83 -1.94 -1.32 7.40
N ILE A 84 -3.02 -1.38 6.62
CA ILE A 84 -2.97 -1.04 5.19
C ILE A 84 -2.74 0.47 5.09
N THR A 85 -1.67 0.89 4.45
CA THR A 85 -1.30 2.32 4.29
C THR A 85 -1.44 2.82 2.86
N SER A 86 -1.46 1.91 1.89
CA SER A 86 -1.71 2.22 0.48
C SER A 86 -2.24 0.98 -0.21
N ALA A 87 -3.05 1.17 -1.25
CA ALA A 87 -3.50 0.09 -2.11
C ALA A 87 -3.57 0.59 -3.56
N ALA A 88 -3.38 -0.30 -4.51
CA ALA A 88 -3.60 -0.03 -5.93
C ALA A 88 -4.11 -1.31 -6.60
N ALA A 89 -4.83 -1.15 -7.70
CA ALA A 89 -5.31 -2.27 -8.50
C ALA A 89 -5.13 -1.99 -9.99
N THR A 90 -5.01 -3.06 -10.74
CA THR A 90 -5.09 -3.15 -12.20
C THR A 90 -6.28 -4.06 -12.54
N GLU A 91 -6.50 -4.37 -13.81
CA GLU A 91 -7.59 -5.26 -14.23
C GLU A 91 -7.47 -6.65 -13.60
N ASP A 92 -6.25 -7.20 -13.53
CA ASP A 92 -6.02 -8.59 -13.10
C ASP A 92 -5.33 -8.72 -11.73
N GLN A 93 -4.82 -7.62 -11.16
CA GLN A 93 -4.03 -7.65 -9.94
C GLN A 93 -4.40 -6.54 -8.95
N ALA A 94 -4.35 -6.85 -7.66
CA ALA A 94 -4.45 -5.89 -6.58
C ALA A 94 -3.18 -5.93 -5.71
N ALA A 95 -2.73 -4.77 -5.25
CA ALA A 95 -1.61 -4.64 -4.34
C ALA A 95 -2.01 -3.92 -3.06
N PHE A 96 -1.58 -4.47 -1.93
CA PHE A 96 -1.76 -3.90 -0.61
C PHE A 96 -0.40 -3.62 0.02
N ILE A 97 -0.19 -2.38 0.46
CA ILE A 97 0.97 -1.98 1.26
C ILE A 97 0.55 -2.01 2.72
N LEU A 98 1.25 -2.81 3.50
CA LEU A 98 1.05 -2.94 4.93
C LEU A 98 2.28 -2.41 5.66
N SER A 99 2.06 -1.46 6.55
CA SER A 99 3.12 -0.85 7.36
C SER A 99 2.74 -0.88 8.85
N THR A 100 3.74 -0.94 9.71
CA THR A 100 3.57 -0.59 11.13
C THR A 100 3.89 0.90 11.30
N SER A 101 3.36 1.55 12.35
CA SER A 101 3.75 2.91 12.70
C SER A 101 4.47 2.92 14.04
N LYS A 102 5.46 3.80 14.19
CA LYS A 102 6.10 4.06 15.50
C LYS A 102 5.12 4.62 16.52
N ARG A 103 4.01 5.21 16.07
CA ARG A 103 2.92 5.69 16.93
C ARG A 103 1.86 4.59 17.04
N ARG A 104 1.51 4.18 18.27
CA ARG A 104 0.36 3.31 18.51
C ARG A 104 -0.91 4.07 18.11
N PHE A 105 -1.54 3.68 17.02
CA PHE A 105 -2.92 4.04 16.75
C PHE A 105 -3.82 3.21 17.66
N GLN A 106 -4.91 3.78 18.17
CA GLN A 106 -5.95 2.98 18.85
C GLN A 106 -6.47 1.91 17.89
N ASP A 107 -6.70 0.70 18.39
CA ASP A 107 -7.26 -0.39 17.60
C ASP A 107 -8.70 -0.06 17.22
N VAL A 108 -8.87 0.54 16.04
CA VAL A 108 -10.16 0.65 15.38
C VAL A 108 -10.37 -0.63 14.59
N THR A 109 -11.57 -1.21 14.70
CA THR A 109 -11.99 -2.37 13.90
C THR A 109 -11.82 -2.03 12.43
N GLN A 110 -11.02 -2.83 11.71
CA GLN A 110 -10.86 -2.69 10.26
C GLN A 110 -11.70 -3.77 9.58
N GLU A 111 -12.54 -3.35 8.64
CA GLU A 111 -13.37 -4.24 7.85
C GLU A 111 -12.81 -4.31 6.42
N THR A 112 -12.76 -5.52 5.84
CA THR A 112 -12.48 -5.70 4.41
C THR A 112 -13.75 -6.22 3.75
N LEU A 113 -14.28 -5.46 2.80
CA LEU A 113 -15.48 -5.81 2.04
C LEU A 113 -15.11 -6.10 0.58
N ARG A 114 -15.57 -7.23 0.04
CA ARG A 114 -15.52 -7.51 -1.40
C ARG A 114 -16.86 -7.17 -2.02
N THR A 115 -16.87 -6.27 -3.00
CA THR A 115 -18.08 -5.90 -3.75
C THR A 115 -17.76 -5.93 -5.24
N THR A 116 -18.71 -6.33 -6.07
CA THR A 116 -18.61 -6.31 -7.55
C THR A 116 -18.93 -4.94 -8.13
N THR A 117 -19.39 -4.01 -7.30
CA THR A 117 -19.78 -2.65 -7.67
C THR A 117 -19.28 -1.72 -6.59
N PHE A 118 -18.84 -0.52 -6.98
CA PHE A 118 -18.31 0.46 -6.04
C PHE A 118 -19.28 0.67 -4.85
N PRO A 119 -18.82 0.56 -3.61
CA PRO A 119 -19.70 0.58 -2.45
C PRO A 119 -20.22 2.00 -2.19
N CYS A 120 -21.39 2.32 -2.74
CA CYS A 120 -22.06 3.61 -2.50
C CYS A 120 -22.80 3.69 -1.16
N ASN A 121 -23.21 2.54 -0.59
CA ASN A 121 -24.09 2.49 0.59
C ASN A 121 -23.36 2.14 1.91
N HIS A 122 -22.10 1.75 1.85
CA HIS A 122 -21.32 1.30 3.02
C HIS A 122 -20.30 2.34 3.51
N VAL A 123 -20.20 3.48 2.83
CA VAL A 123 -19.40 4.63 3.26
C VAL A 123 -20.37 5.62 3.90
N LYS A 124 -20.41 5.67 5.23
CA LYS A 124 -21.08 6.74 5.99
C LYS A 124 -20.05 7.74 6.47
#